data_AF-N1VWR8-F1
#
_entry.id   AF-N1VWR8-F1
#
_cell.length_a   1.000
_cell.length_b   1.000
_cell.length_c   1.000
_cell.angle_alpha   90.00
_cell.angle_beta   90.00
_cell.angle_gamma   90.00
#
_symmetry.space_group_name_H-M   'P 1'
#
loop_
_entity.id
_entity.type
_entity.pdbx_description
1 polymer ?
#
loop_
_entity_poly.entity_id
_entity_poly.type
_entity_poly.pdbx_seq_one_letter_code
_entity_poly.pdbx_strand_id
1 'polypeptide(L)'
;MKPKKESSKVLDHPLFQELIVMYQKSLQKRYSEENLKLYPEFRSIPRNTIDRLLHFFLEYLYPEYSKRKELDAAFDALSGFVNHPTKIWGILGNLAMSIFRFGKHFPLALKAGLAALHSYVTAHQFEEELVMELDRRENKLRLLESEFAMDSLIAKVEKQKADAFRKDIGALFKVFSDADLVRKIILIMEDILIKMQSKGNLYTVEDKKGITLGVSILKEGRAIFDQMKEEEISLILQAIDTIEEDFYQKACERDSN
;
A
#
# COMPACT_ATOMS: atom_id res chain seq x y z
N MET A 1 19.58 19.16 15.30
CA MET A 1 19.94 17.95 14.52
C MET A 1 18.77 17.62 13.61
N LYS A 2 18.95 17.60 12.29
CA LYS A 2 17.92 17.10 11.37
C LYS A 2 17.81 15.59 11.59
N PRO A 3 16.62 15.00 11.75
CA PRO A 3 16.51 13.55 11.71
C PRO A 3 17.03 13.09 10.35
N LYS A 4 17.98 12.14 10.35
CA LYS A 4 18.45 11.48 9.13
C LYS A 4 17.21 10.88 8.46
N LYS A 5 17.01 11.18 7.17
CA LYS A 5 16.14 10.39 6.30
C LYS A 5 16.65 8.95 6.39
N GLU A 6 15.90 8.05 7.03
CA GLU A 6 16.04 6.63 6.74
C GLU A 6 15.36 6.41 5.40
N SER A 7 16.11 6.62 4.32
CA SER A 7 15.75 5.98 3.05
C SER A 7 15.70 4.48 3.30
N SER A 8 14.63 3.83 2.84
CA SER A 8 14.45 2.37 2.94
C SER A 8 15.76 1.66 2.61
N LYS A 9 16.38 1.00 3.61
CA LYS A 9 17.67 0.29 3.45
C LYS A 9 17.56 -0.85 2.42
N VAL A 10 16.34 -1.22 2.08
CA VAL A 10 15.98 -2.35 1.23
C VAL A 10 16.13 -2.02 -0.25
N LEU A 11 15.86 -0.76 -0.66
CA LEU A 11 15.95 -0.35 -2.07
C LEU A 11 17.34 -0.56 -2.68
N ASP A 12 18.38 -0.42 -1.87
CA ASP A 12 19.78 -0.55 -2.29
C ASP A 12 20.30 -1.99 -2.18
N HIS A 13 19.47 -2.93 -1.69
CA HIS A 13 19.87 -4.33 -1.57
C HIS A 13 19.99 -4.98 -2.96
N PRO A 14 21.09 -5.70 -3.26
CA PRO A 14 21.41 -6.17 -4.62
C PRO A 14 20.42 -7.18 -5.18
N LEU A 15 19.64 -7.85 -4.32
CA LEU A 15 18.61 -8.83 -4.72
C LEU A 15 17.18 -8.32 -4.51
N PHE A 16 17.00 -7.02 -4.25
CA PHE A 16 15.68 -6.49 -3.93
C PHE A 16 14.74 -6.53 -5.12
N GLN A 17 15.24 -6.31 -6.33
CA GLN A 17 14.44 -6.41 -7.54
C GLN A 17 13.90 -7.84 -7.74
N GLU A 18 14.73 -8.84 -7.54
CA GLU A 18 14.36 -10.25 -7.61
C GLU A 18 13.37 -10.63 -6.52
N LEU A 19 13.52 -10.08 -5.31
CA LEU A 19 12.57 -10.24 -4.22
C LEU A 19 11.20 -9.64 -4.57
N ILE A 20 11.16 -8.45 -5.18
CA ILE A 20 9.90 -7.84 -5.65
C ILE A 20 9.22 -8.77 -6.66
N VAL A 21 9.95 -9.21 -7.68
CA VAL A 21 9.42 -10.10 -8.73
C VAL A 21 8.90 -11.41 -8.13
N MET A 22 9.62 -11.98 -7.17
CA MET A 22 9.21 -13.18 -6.44
C MET A 22 7.91 -12.96 -5.68
N TYR A 23 7.77 -11.84 -4.96
CA TYR A 23 6.55 -11.52 -4.22
C TYR A 23 5.35 -11.30 -5.16
N GLN A 24 5.54 -10.57 -6.26
CA GLN A 24 4.49 -10.34 -7.25
C GLN A 24 3.99 -11.65 -7.87
N LYS A 25 4.90 -12.57 -8.21
CA LYS A 25 4.55 -13.92 -8.69
C LYS A 25 3.78 -14.72 -7.64
N SER A 26 4.19 -14.63 -6.37
CA SER A 26 3.47 -15.27 -5.27
C SER A 26 2.04 -14.72 -5.17
N LEU A 27 1.86 -13.40 -5.22
CA LEU A 27 0.54 -12.76 -5.18
C LEU A 27 -0.35 -13.21 -6.35
N GLN A 28 0.19 -13.22 -7.58
CA GLN A 28 -0.53 -13.72 -8.75
C GLN A 28 -0.97 -15.18 -8.58
N LYS A 29 -0.12 -16.03 -7.99
CA LYS A 29 -0.47 -17.42 -7.68
C LYS A 29 -1.58 -17.51 -6.62
N ARG A 30 -1.53 -16.70 -5.56
CA ARG A 30 -2.57 -16.66 -4.50
C ARG A 30 -3.94 -16.30 -5.04
N TYR A 31 -4.01 -15.39 -6.01
CA TYR A 31 -5.28 -14.97 -6.64
C TYR A 31 -5.51 -15.62 -8.02
N SER A 32 -4.84 -16.73 -8.32
CA SER A 32 -5.08 -17.52 -9.55
C SER A 32 -6.45 -18.20 -9.53
N GLU A 33 -7.00 -18.52 -10.71
CA GLU A 33 -8.26 -19.27 -10.79
C GLU A 33 -8.18 -20.63 -10.08
N GLU A 34 -7.03 -21.29 -10.17
CA GLU A 34 -6.76 -22.56 -9.53
C GLU A 34 -6.84 -22.44 -8.01
N ASN A 35 -6.19 -21.43 -7.42
CA ASN A 35 -6.18 -21.26 -5.97
C ASN A 35 -7.55 -20.80 -5.43
N LEU A 36 -8.25 -19.94 -6.17
CA LEU A 36 -9.59 -19.46 -5.77
C LEU A 36 -10.64 -20.57 -5.71
N LYS A 37 -10.45 -21.70 -6.42
CA LYS A 37 -11.33 -22.87 -6.31
C LYS A 37 -11.36 -23.46 -4.90
N LEU A 38 -10.31 -23.23 -4.10
CA LEU A 38 -10.22 -23.65 -2.70
C LEU A 38 -11.13 -22.84 -1.77
N TYR A 39 -11.65 -21.70 -2.24
CA TYR A 39 -12.49 -20.78 -1.48
C TYR A 39 -13.89 -20.65 -2.12
N PRO A 40 -14.72 -21.70 -2.06
CA PRO A 40 -16.02 -21.73 -2.73
C PRO A 40 -16.98 -20.59 -2.31
N GLU A 41 -16.84 -20.07 -1.09
CA GLU A 41 -17.59 -18.95 -0.54
C GLU A 41 -17.37 -17.62 -1.30
N PHE A 42 -16.23 -17.46 -1.97
CA PHE A 42 -15.90 -16.25 -2.73
C PHE A 42 -16.17 -16.36 -4.23
N ARG A 43 -16.78 -17.47 -4.70
CA ARG A 43 -17.06 -17.73 -6.13
C ARG A 43 -17.99 -16.71 -6.78
N SER A 44 -18.79 -15.99 -6.01
CA SER A 44 -19.67 -14.95 -6.53
C SER A 44 -18.93 -13.66 -6.91
N ILE A 45 -17.67 -13.48 -6.48
CA ILE A 45 -16.85 -12.34 -6.90
C ILE A 45 -16.48 -12.52 -8.39
N PRO A 46 -16.82 -11.59 -9.28
CA PRO A 46 -16.47 -11.70 -10.70
C PRO A 46 -14.95 -11.74 -10.91
N ARG A 47 -14.47 -12.59 -11.82
CA ARG A 47 -13.02 -12.72 -12.11
C ARG A 47 -12.37 -11.37 -12.48
N ASN A 48 -13.04 -10.61 -13.34
CA ASN A 48 -12.58 -9.28 -13.75
C ASN A 48 -12.39 -8.32 -12.56
N THR A 49 -13.21 -8.44 -11.51
CA THR A 49 -13.04 -7.65 -10.28
C THR A 49 -11.74 -8.01 -9.56
N ILE A 50 -11.46 -9.31 -9.43
CA ILE A 50 -10.22 -9.81 -8.81
C ILE A 50 -9.00 -9.34 -9.62
N ASP A 51 -9.06 -9.45 -10.95
CA ASP A 51 -7.97 -9.03 -11.83
C ASP A 51 -7.71 -7.52 -11.74
N ARG A 52 -8.76 -6.70 -11.68
CA ARG A 52 -8.61 -5.24 -11.49
C ARG A 52 -8.00 -4.89 -10.13
N LEU A 53 -8.41 -5.56 -9.06
CA LEU A 53 -7.84 -5.35 -7.72
C LEU A 53 -6.38 -5.79 -7.67
N LEU A 54 -6.05 -6.95 -8.23
CA LEU A 54 -4.69 -7.47 -8.30
C LEU A 54 -3.80 -6.56 -9.14
N HIS A 55 -4.26 -6.13 -10.31
CA HIS A 55 -3.53 -5.19 -11.16
C HIS A 55 -3.28 -3.86 -10.44
N PHE A 56 -4.30 -3.31 -9.78
CA PHE A 56 -4.15 -2.10 -8.99
C PHE A 56 -3.11 -2.25 -7.87
N PHE A 57 -3.16 -3.37 -7.14
CA PHE A 57 -2.19 -3.65 -6.08
C PHE A 57 -0.77 -3.71 -6.65
N LEU A 58 -0.57 -4.47 -7.73
CA LEU A 58 0.72 -4.60 -8.40
C LEU A 58 1.19 -3.28 -9.03
N GLU A 59 0.29 -2.40 -9.46
CA GLU A 59 0.67 -1.16 -10.14
C GLU A 59 0.98 -0.02 -9.15
N TYR A 60 0.30 0.03 -8.00
CA TYR A 60 0.33 1.19 -7.11
C TYR A 60 0.81 0.91 -5.69
N LEU A 61 0.72 -0.33 -5.22
CA LEU A 61 1.14 -0.70 -3.85
C LEU A 61 2.41 -1.55 -3.87
N TYR A 62 2.58 -2.38 -4.88
CA TYR A 62 3.75 -3.25 -5.00
C TYR A 62 4.27 -3.35 -6.45
N PRO A 63 4.70 -2.23 -7.06
CA PRO A 63 5.14 -2.23 -8.44
C PRO A 63 6.56 -2.69 -8.65
N GLU A 64 6.88 -2.83 -9.92
CA GLU A 64 8.24 -3.05 -10.43
C GLU A 64 9.23 -2.06 -9.83
N TYR A 65 10.48 -2.51 -9.70
CA TYR A 65 11.54 -1.81 -8.97
C TYR A 65 11.75 -0.34 -9.39
N SER A 66 11.66 -0.03 -10.69
CA SER A 66 11.80 1.35 -11.19
C SER A 66 10.72 2.27 -10.63
N LYS A 67 9.45 1.85 -10.73
CA LYS A 67 8.30 2.59 -10.21
C LYS A 67 8.28 2.59 -8.69
N ARG A 68 8.81 1.55 -8.04
CA ARG A 68 8.96 1.52 -6.58
C ARG A 68 9.85 2.65 -6.08
N LYS A 69 10.95 2.99 -6.76
CA LYS A 69 11.77 4.16 -6.40
C LYS A 69 11.00 5.48 -6.48
N GLU A 70 10.13 5.62 -7.47
CA GLU A 70 9.29 6.81 -7.62
C GLU A 70 8.25 6.91 -6.52
N LEU A 71 7.59 5.80 -6.16
CA LEU A 71 6.67 5.74 -5.03
C LEU A 71 7.37 6.05 -3.71
N ASP A 72 8.55 5.48 -3.46
CA ASP A 72 9.32 5.72 -2.22
C ASP A 72 9.63 7.22 -2.06
N ALA A 73 10.12 7.85 -3.13
CA ALA A 73 10.40 9.29 -3.12
C ALA A 73 9.12 10.12 -2.89
N ALA A 74 7.99 9.72 -3.48
CA ALA A 74 6.70 10.38 -3.30
C ALA A 74 6.16 10.23 -1.87
N PHE A 75 6.20 9.04 -1.30
CA PHE A 75 5.73 8.77 0.07
C PHE A 75 6.65 9.39 1.13
N ASP A 76 7.96 9.43 0.90
CA ASP A 76 8.91 10.17 1.74
C ASP A 76 8.57 11.67 1.79
N ALA A 77 8.24 12.25 0.63
CA ALA A 77 7.82 13.64 0.55
C ALA A 77 6.52 13.85 1.34
N LEU A 78 5.51 12.98 1.14
CA LEU A 78 4.22 13.01 1.84
C LEU A 78 4.37 12.86 3.36
N SER A 79 5.20 11.92 3.82
CA SER A 79 5.50 11.71 5.25
C SER A 79 6.15 12.94 5.87
N GLY A 80 7.02 13.62 5.12
CA GLY A 80 7.61 14.91 5.52
C GLY A 80 6.59 16.03 5.72
N PHE A 81 5.43 16.00 5.05
CA PHE A 81 4.34 16.94 5.31
C PHE A 81 3.57 16.56 6.56
N VAL A 82 3.18 15.29 6.68
CA VAL A 82 2.44 14.74 7.82
C VAL A 82 3.16 15.00 9.15
N ASN A 83 4.47 14.71 9.20
CA ASN A 83 5.27 14.80 10.41
C ASN A 83 5.69 16.25 10.75
N HIS A 84 5.37 17.21 9.89
CA HIS A 84 5.63 18.63 10.10
C HIS A 84 4.33 19.43 10.00
N PRO A 85 3.48 19.39 11.04
CA PRO A 85 2.20 20.08 11.04
C PRO A 85 2.36 21.57 10.71
N THR A 86 3.45 22.25 11.08
CA THR A 86 3.71 23.66 10.73
C THR A 86 3.82 23.91 9.22
N LYS A 87 4.36 22.97 8.43
CA LYS A 87 4.36 23.06 6.96
C LYS A 87 2.96 22.93 6.39
N ILE A 88 2.15 22.03 6.98
CA ILE A 88 0.74 21.86 6.66
C ILE A 88 -0.05 23.11 7.08
N TRP A 89 0.11 23.65 8.29
CA TRP A 89 -0.52 24.88 8.76
C TRP A 89 -0.14 26.11 7.95
N GLY A 90 1.06 26.17 7.35
CA GLY A 90 1.44 27.22 6.39
C GLY A 90 0.69 27.15 5.04
N ILE A 91 0.15 25.98 4.69
CA ILE A 91 -0.75 25.75 3.54
C ILE A 91 -2.21 25.98 3.98
N LEU A 92 -2.55 25.45 5.16
CA LEU A 92 -3.89 25.40 5.74
C LEU A 92 -4.34 26.69 6.44
N GLY A 93 -3.43 27.58 6.83
CA GLY A 93 -3.75 28.85 7.49
C GLY A 93 -4.59 29.79 6.62
N ASN A 94 -4.42 29.71 5.30
CA ASN A 94 -5.30 30.33 4.31
C ASN A 94 -6.41 29.36 3.80
N LEU A 95 -6.51 28.15 4.35
CA LEU A 95 -7.60 27.19 4.12
C LEU A 95 -8.63 27.22 5.25
N ALA A 96 -8.66 28.22 6.14
CA ALA A 96 -9.71 28.31 7.16
C ALA A 96 -11.13 28.15 6.57
N MET A 97 -11.35 28.67 5.35
CA MET A 97 -12.59 28.47 4.59
C MET A 97 -12.78 27.03 4.07
N SER A 98 -11.73 26.37 3.56
CA SER A 98 -11.81 24.96 3.13
C SER A 98 -11.93 24.00 4.31
N ILE A 99 -11.16 24.19 5.40
CA ILE A 99 -11.28 23.45 6.66
C ILE A 99 -12.70 23.61 7.23
N PHE A 100 -13.26 24.82 7.21
CA PHE A 100 -14.64 25.06 7.62
C PHE A 100 -15.65 24.38 6.69
N ARG A 101 -15.42 24.37 5.36
CA ARG A 101 -16.19 23.60 4.36
C ARG A 101 -16.14 22.09 4.61
N PHE A 102 -15.01 21.58 5.11
CA PHE A 102 -14.84 20.15 5.41
C PHE A 102 -15.37 19.74 6.79
N GLY A 103 -15.47 20.68 7.74
CA GLY A 103 -16.08 20.47 9.05
C GLY A 103 -15.52 19.24 9.79
N LYS A 104 -16.43 18.41 10.33
CA LYS A 104 -16.09 17.17 11.05
C LYS A 104 -15.37 16.10 10.21
N HIS A 105 -15.33 16.24 8.88
CA HIS A 105 -14.74 15.24 7.99
C HIS A 105 -13.26 15.49 7.69
N PHE A 106 -12.73 16.69 7.98
CA PHE A 106 -11.31 16.98 7.78
C PHE A 106 -10.39 16.08 8.63
N PRO A 107 -10.64 15.88 9.94
CA PRO A 107 -9.83 14.95 10.75
C PRO A 107 -9.92 13.50 10.27
N LEU A 108 -11.09 13.08 9.76
CA LEU A 108 -11.31 11.73 9.22
C LEU A 108 -10.54 11.52 7.90
N ALA A 109 -10.59 12.49 6.99
CA ALA A 109 -9.83 12.46 5.73
C ALA A 109 -8.32 12.47 5.98
N LEU A 110 -7.86 13.29 6.94
CA LEU A 110 -6.46 13.27 7.36
C LEU A 110 -6.07 11.91 7.94
N LYS A 111 -6.88 11.35 8.84
CA LYS A 111 -6.65 10.01 9.41
C LYS A 111 -6.61 8.92 8.35
N ALA A 112 -7.45 9.00 7.32
CA ALA A 112 -7.46 8.04 6.21
C ALA A 112 -6.23 8.19 5.29
N GLY A 113 -5.81 9.42 5.00
CA GLY A 113 -4.53 9.67 4.30
C GLY A 113 -3.32 9.18 5.09
N LEU A 114 -3.35 9.34 6.43
CA LEU A 114 -2.35 8.78 7.34
C LEU A 114 -2.38 7.26 7.36
N ALA A 115 -3.56 6.64 7.27
CA ALA A 115 -3.68 5.19 7.18
C ALA A 115 -3.08 4.65 5.88
N ALA A 116 -3.32 5.31 4.74
CA ALA A 116 -2.68 4.93 3.48
C ALA A 116 -1.15 5.07 3.52
N LEU A 117 -0.64 6.14 4.16
CA LEU A 117 0.79 6.30 4.43
C LEU A 117 1.32 5.21 5.38
N HIS A 118 0.52 4.82 6.38
CA HIS A 118 0.88 3.75 7.31
C HIS A 118 0.99 2.40 6.61
N SER A 119 0.03 2.04 5.75
CA SER A 119 0.10 0.81 4.94
C SER A 119 1.39 0.74 4.11
N TYR A 120 1.85 1.89 3.60
CA TYR A 120 3.13 1.97 2.89
C TYR A 120 4.34 1.71 3.80
N VAL A 121 4.35 2.30 4.98
CA VAL A 121 5.42 2.08 5.98
C VAL A 121 5.44 0.61 6.43
N THR A 122 4.28 0.01 6.67
CA THR A 122 4.18 -1.40 7.07
C THR A 122 4.63 -2.33 5.94
N ALA A 123 4.36 -1.98 4.67
CA ALA A 123 4.90 -2.72 3.52
C ALA A 123 6.43 -2.73 3.50
N HIS A 124 7.06 -1.58 3.76
CA HIS A 124 8.52 -1.48 3.88
C HIS A 124 9.08 -2.31 5.03
N GLN A 125 8.44 -2.27 6.20
CA GLN A 125 8.85 -3.10 7.33
C GLN A 125 8.75 -4.58 7.00
N PHE A 126 7.68 -5.00 6.32
CA PHE A 126 7.53 -6.37 5.86
C PHE A 126 8.64 -6.77 4.87
N GLU A 127 8.99 -5.89 3.92
CA GLU A 127 10.09 -6.10 2.99
C GLU A 127 11.47 -6.16 3.67
N GLU A 128 11.71 -5.34 4.69
CA GLU A 128 12.91 -5.38 5.52
C GLU A 128 13.07 -6.75 6.17
N GLU A 129 11.99 -7.31 6.73
CA GLU A 129 12.00 -8.65 7.31
C GLU A 129 12.32 -9.71 6.24
N LEU A 130 11.68 -9.64 5.06
CA LEU A 130 11.96 -10.59 3.98
C LEU A 130 13.41 -10.53 3.50
N VAL A 131 14.00 -9.35 3.38
CA VAL A 131 15.42 -9.20 3.04
C VAL A 131 16.32 -9.72 4.15
N MET A 132 16.00 -9.44 5.41
CA MET A 132 16.75 -9.97 6.55
C MET A 132 16.73 -11.50 6.57
N GLU A 133 15.59 -12.13 6.27
CA GLU A 133 15.50 -13.59 6.19
C GLU A 133 16.22 -14.15 4.96
N LEU A 134 16.15 -13.46 3.82
CA LEU A 134 16.91 -13.82 2.63
C LEU A 134 18.42 -13.78 2.90
N ASP A 135 18.89 -12.77 3.63
CA ASP A 135 20.31 -12.59 3.92
C ASP A 135 20.91 -13.71 4.77
N ARG A 136 20.09 -14.39 5.57
CA ARG A 136 20.49 -15.56 6.38
C ARG A 136 20.63 -16.85 5.57
N ARG A 137 20.29 -16.85 4.28
CA ARG A 137 20.33 -18.03 3.42
C ARG A 137 21.63 -18.05 2.60
N GLU A 138 22.26 -19.22 2.52
CA GLU A 138 23.52 -19.39 1.80
C GLU A 138 23.36 -19.28 0.27
N ASN A 139 22.25 -19.79 -0.30
CA ASN A 139 22.00 -19.78 -1.74
C ASN A 139 20.78 -18.91 -2.11
N LYS A 140 20.94 -17.60 -1.92
CA LYS A 140 19.87 -16.58 -2.05
C LYS A 140 19.21 -16.56 -3.42
N LEU A 141 20.00 -16.58 -4.50
CA LEU A 141 19.48 -16.55 -5.87
C LEU A 141 18.66 -17.81 -6.18
N ARG A 142 19.18 -18.99 -5.86
CA ARG A 142 18.44 -20.24 -6.05
C ARG A 142 17.16 -20.29 -5.23
N LEU A 143 17.18 -19.71 -4.03
CA LEU A 143 15.96 -19.58 -3.22
C LEU A 143 14.93 -18.69 -3.93
N LEU A 144 15.32 -17.51 -4.43
CA LEU A 144 14.40 -16.58 -5.11
C LEU A 144 13.82 -17.15 -6.41
N GLU A 145 14.53 -18.06 -7.07
CA GLU A 145 14.05 -18.79 -8.25
C GLU A 145 13.13 -19.97 -7.92
N SER A 146 13.04 -20.37 -6.65
CA SER A 146 12.20 -21.49 -6.19
C SER A 146 10.72 -21.13 -6.23
N GLU A 147 9.87 -22.12 -6.52
CA GLU A 147 8.41 -21.99 -6.42
C GLU A 147 7.94 -21.69 -4.98
N PHE A 148 8.70 -22.16 -3.98
CA PHE A 148 8.39 -22.00 -2.56
C PHE A 148 9.22 -20.90 -1.89
N ALA A 149 9.82 -20.01 -2.68
CA ALA A 149 10.64 -18.91 -2.17
C ALA A 149 9.88 -18.07 -1.13
N MET A 150 8.67 -17.63 -1.50
CA MET A 150 7.85 -16.79 -0.63
C MET A 150 7.43 -17.54 0.63
N ASP A 151 6.96 -18.78 0.49
CA ASP A 151 6.59 -19.63 1.63
C ASP A 151 7.75 -19.75 2.63
N SER A 152 8.96 -19.98 2.12
CA SER A 152 10.17 -20.17 2.94
C SER A 152 10.63 -18.90 3.66
N LEU A 153 10.33 -17.72 3.11
CA LEU A 153 10.67 -16.43 3.70
C LEU A 153 9.57 -15.97 4.66
N ILE A 154 8.30 -16.01 4.23
CA ILE A 154 7.17 -15.52 5.02
C ILE A 154 6.94 -16.36 6.29
N ALA A 155 7.24 -17.67 6.25
CA ALA A 155 7.14 -18.53 7.43
C ALA A 155 8.08 -18.12 8.57
N LYS A 156 9.14 -17.34 8.27
CA LYS A 156 10.10 -16.82 9.26
C LYS A 156 9.74 -15.42 9.76
N VAL A 157 8.82 -14.73 9.09
CA VAL A 157 8.31 -13.44 9.54
C VAL A 157 7.44 -13.66 10.78
N GLU A 158 7.62 -12.83 11.80
CA GLU A 158 6.78 -12.89 13.00
C GLU A 158 5.29 -12.70 12.65
N LYS A 159 4.43 -13.61 13.14
CA LYS A 159 2.97 -13.57 12.88
C LYS A 159 2.37 -12.19 13.11
N GLN A 160 2.79 -11.49 14.17
CA GLN A 160 2.28 -10.15 14.49
C GLN A 160 2.57 -9.12 13.38
N LYS A 161 3.74 -9.20 12.74
CA LYS A 161 4.13 -8.31 11.63
C LYS A 161 3.37 -8.67 10.35
N ALA A 162 3.25 -9.96 10.05
CA ALA A 162 2.45 -10.44 8.91
C ALA A 162 0.97 -10.04 9.05
N ASP A 163 0.40 -10.19 10.25
CA ASP A 163 -0.97 -9.79 10.57
C ASP A 163 -1.16 -8.27 10.47
N ALA A 164 -0.19 -7.48 10.94
CA ALA A 164 -0.23 -6.02 10.81
C ALA A 164 -0.29 -5.60 9.34
N PHE A 165 0.59 -6.17 8.51
CA PHE A 165 0.61 -5.88 7.08
C PHE A 165 -0.70 -6.27 6.38
N ARG A 166 -1.22 -7.48 6.65
CA ARG A 166 -2.53 -7.93 6.13
C ARG A 166 -3.66 -6.97 6.52
N LYS A 167 -3.74 -6.60 7.80
CA LYS A 167 -4.77 -5.68 8.30
C LYS A 167 -4.66 -4.29 7.67
N ASP A 168 -3.45 -3.80 7.44
CA ASP A 168 -3.23 -2.50 6.80
C ASP A 168 -3.64 -2.50 5.32
N ILE A 169 -3.45 -3.61 4.60
CA ILE A 169 -3.97 -3.80 3.24
C ILE A 169 -5.51 -3.78 3.27
N GLY A 170 -6.13 -4.55 4.17
CA GLY A 170 -7.59 -4.56 4.33
C GLY A 170 -8.17 -3.19 4.68
N ALA A 171 -7.49 -2.44 5.56
CA ALA A 171 -7.87 -1.08 5.91
C ALA A 171 -7.77 -0.12 4.71
N LEU A 172 -6.75 -0.26 3.88
CA LEU A 172 -6.58 0.53 2.67
C LEU A 172 -7.71 0.28 1.66
N PHE A 173 -8.05 -0.99 1.37
CA PHE A 173 -9.18 -1.31 0.49
C PHE A 173 -10.51 -0.82 1.07
N LYS A 174 -10.68 -0.89 2.40
CA LYS A 174 -11.84 -0.30 3.08
C LYS A 174 -11.92 1.22 2.89
N VAL A 175 -10.79 1.94 2.88
CA VAL A 175 -10.80 3.38 2.56
C VAL A 175 -11.29 3.61 1.13
N PHE A 176 -10.80 2.86 0.14
CA PHE A 176 -11.27 3.00 -1.25
C PHE A 176 -12.76 2.71 -1.44
N SER A 177 -13.31 1.83 -0.60
CA SER A 177 -14.74 1.51 -0.62
C SER A 177 -15.66 2.65 -0.15
N ASP A 178 -15.15 3.60 0.63
CA ASP A 178 -15.91 4.76 1.10
C ASP A 178 -15.83 5.93 0.11
N ALA A 179 -16.85 6.05 -0.73
CA ALA A 179 -16.93 7.04 -1.80
C ALA A 179 -16.81 8.49 -1.28
N ASP A 180 -17.49 8.78 -0.18
CA ASP A 180 -17.57 10.12 0.38
C ASP A 180 -16.25 10.51 1.03
N LEU A 181 -15.60 9.58 1.73
CA LEU A 181 -14.29 9.78 2.30
C LEU A 181 -13.24 10.02 1.22
N VAL A 182 -13.16 9.15 0.21
CA VAL A 182 -12.17 9.28 -0.87
C VAL A 182 -12.34 10.60 -1.63
N ARG A 183 -13.57 10.95 -2.00
CA ARG A 183 -13.86 12.22 -2.67
C ARG A 183 -13.38 13.42 -1.86
N LYS A 184 -13.62 13.43 -0.55
CA LYS A 184 -13.17 14.51 0.34
C LYS A 184 -11.65 14.57 0.46
N ILE A 185 -10.96 13.41 0.53
CA ILE A 185 -9.49 13.36 0.55
C ILE A 185 -8.92 13.93 -0.74
N ILE A 186 -9.45 13.52 -1.90
CA ILE A 186 -9.02 14.03 -3.22
C ILE A 186 -9.16 15.56 -3.26
N LEU A 187 -10.31 16.10 -2.87
CA LEU A 187 -10.53 17.55 -2.85
C LEU A 187 -9.53 18.30 -1.96
N ILE A 188 -9.20 17.74 -0.79
CA ILE A 188 -8.19 18.33 0.11
C ILE A 188 -6.80 18.32 -0.56
N MET A 189 -6.42 17.20 -1.17
CA MET A 189 -5.11 17.05 -1.80
C MET A 189 -4.96 17.94 -3.04
N GLU A 190 -6.03 18.09 -3.84
CA GLU A 190 -6.07 19.00 -4.99
C GLU A 190 -6.01 20.47 -4.56
N ASP A 191 -6.75 20.87 -3.51
CA ASP A 191 -6.68 22.22 -2.92
C ASP A 191 -5.25 22.54 -2.43
N ILE A 192 -4.56 21.56 -1.84
CA ILE A 192 -3.15 21.69 -1.42
C ILE A 192 -2.24 21.87 -2.64
N LEU A 193 -2.42 21.06 -3.69
CA LEU A 193 -1.59 21.10 -4.90
C LEU A 193 -1.67 22.47 -5.60
N ILE A 194 -2.88 23.03 -5.76
CA ILE A 194 -3.10 24.37 -6.33
C ILE A 194 -2.32 25.43 -5.52
N LYS A 195 -2.35 25.34 -4.18
CA LYS A 195 -1.63 26.29 -3.32
C LYS A 195 -0.12 26.12 -3.41
N MET A 196 0.38 24.89 -3.51
CA MET A 196 1.81 24.65 -3.71
C MET A 196 2.32 25.21 -5.04
N GLN A 197 1.48 25.21 -6.09
CA GLN A 197 1.81 25.86 -7.36
C GLN A 197 1.88 27.38 -7.21
N SER A 198 0.98 28.00 -6.42
CA SER A 198 0.99 29.45 -6.19
C SER A 198 2.17 29.97 -5.34
N LYS A 199 2.82 29.11 -4.54
CA LYS A 199 3.93 29.46 -3.64
C LYS A 199 5.28 28.97 -4.19
N GLY A 200 5.67 29.49 -5.37
CA GLY A 200 6.70 28.97 -6.27
C GLY A 200 8.04 28.48 -5.68
N ASN A 201 8.52 29.05 -4.57
CA ASN A 201 9.83 28.70 -3.99
C ASN A 201 9.78 27.92 -2.67
N LEU A 202 8.59 27.61 -2.14
CA LEU A 202 8.46 26.93 -0.84
C LEU A 202 8.39 25.40 -0.96
N TYR A 203 7.99 24.88 -2.13
CA TYR A 203 7.75 23.45 -2.36
C TYR A 203 8.55 22.96 -3.54
N THR A 204 9.15 21.78 -3.38
CA THR A 204 9.95 21.13 -4.43
C THR A 204 9.05 20.52 -5.52
N VAL A 205 9.66 20.09 -6.62
CA VAL A 205 8.95 19.36 -7.67
C VAL A 205 8.51 17.99 -7.16
N GLU A 206 9.34 17.36 -6.34
CA GLU A 206 9.13 16.08 -5.69
C GLU A 206 7.92 16.12 -4.75
N ASP A 207 7.78 17.20 -3.97
CA ASP A 207 6.61 17.41 -3.10
C ASP A 207 5.30 17.43 -3.90
N LYS A 208 5.29 18.14 -5.03
CA LYS A 208 4.11 18.24 -5.91
C LYS A 208 3.81 16.90 -6.58
N LYS A 209 4.85 16.19 -7.02
CA LYS A 209 4.74 14.84 -7.60
C LYS A 209 4.15 13.85 -6.60
N GLY A 210 4.59 13.87 -5.34
CA GLY A 210 4.08 12.98 -4.30
C GLY A 210 2.58 13.15 -4.05
N ILE A 211 2.10 14.39 -3.91
CA ILE A 211 0.66 14.65 -3.76
C ILE A 211 -0.12 14.26 -5.01
N THR A 212 0.40 14.58 -6.21
CA THR A 212 -0.24 14.20 -7.47
C THR A 212 -0.41 12.69 -7.59
N LEU A 213 0.64 11.93 -7.24
CA LEU A 213 0.62 10.47 -7.25
C LEU A 213 -0.40 9.91 -6.25
N GLY A 214 -0.45 10.43 -5.03
CA GLY A 214 -1.45 10.03 -4.05
C GLY A 214 -2.89 10.29 -4.50
N VAL A 215 -3.15 11.43 -5.18
CA VAL A 215 -4.46 11.71 -5.81
C VAL A 215 -4.79 10.68 -6.89
N SER A 216 -3.84 10.32 -7.74
CA SER A 216 -4.04 9.30 -8.78
C SER A 216 -4.36 7.94 -8.16
N ILE A 217 -3.63 7.51 -7.13
CA ILE A 217 -3.88 6.23 -6.42
C ILE A 217 -5.30 6.21 -5.84
N LEU A 218 -5.75 7.30 -5.22
CA LEU A 218 -7.10 7.41 -4.66
C LEU A 218 -8.19 7.35 -5.75
N LYS A 219 -7.96 8.00 -6.90
CA LYS A 219 -8.91 7.98 -8.03
C LYS A 219 -9.02 6.59 -8.65
N GLU A 220 -7.89 5.96 -8.94
CA GLU A 220 -7.84 4.62 -9.54
C GLU A 220 -8.40 3.57 -8.58
N GLY A 221 -8.01 3.62 -7.30
CA GLY A 221 -8.53 2.72 -6.27
C GLY A 221 -10.05 2.85 -6.13
N ARG A 222 -10.57 4.08 -6.13
CA ARG A 222 -12.02 4.33 -6.05
C ARG A 222 -12.79 3.82 -7.26
N ALA A 223 -12.25 4.00 -8.47
CA ALA A 223 -12.89 3.57 -9.71
C ALA A 223 -13.14 2.05 -9.76
N ILE A 224 -12.40 1.26 -8.98
CA ILE A 224 -12.65 -0.18 -8.82
C ILE A 224 -13.96 -0.39 -8.06
N PHE A 225 -14.12 0.28 -6.91
CA PHE A 225 -15.26 0.10 -6.00
C PHE A 225 -16.53 0.85 -6.43
N ASP A 226 -16.45 1.82 -7.34
CA ASP A 226 -17.62 2.57 -7.84
C ASP A 226 -18.70 1.70 -8.48
N GLN A 227 -18.33 0.51 -8.95
CA GLN A 227 -19.22 -0.42 -9.65
C GLN A 227 -19.74 -1.55 -8.77
N MET A 228 -19.42 -1.54 -7.47
CA MET A 228 -19.70 -2.63 -6.55
C MET A 228 -20.78 -2.26 -5.53
N LYS A 229 -21.58 -3.25 -5.14
CA LYS A 229 -22.51 -3.14 -4.01
C LYS A 229 -21.79 -3.38 -2.69
N GLU A 230 -22.39 -2.94 -1.58
CA GLU A 230 -21.82 -3.10 -0.24
C GLU A 230 -21.56 -4.58 0.11
N GLU A 231 -22.43 -5.49 -0.33
CA GLU A 231 -22.24 -6.92 -0.10
C GLU A 231 -21.02 -7.47 -0.84
N GLU A 232 -20.80 -7.03 -2.08
CA GLU A 232 -19.62 -7.41 -2.89
C GLU A 232 -18.34 -6.86 -2.26
N ILE A 233 -18.37 -5.61 -1.79
CA ILE A 233 -17.25 -4.99 -1.07
C ILE A 233 -16.90 -5.79 0.18
N SER A 234 -17.89 -6.14 0.99
CA SER A 234 -17.68 -6.93 2.20
C SER A 234 -17.07 -8.29 1.88
N LEU A 235 -17.57 -8.95 0.84
CA LEU A 235 -17.08 -10.25 0.39
C LEU A 235 -15.62 -10.18 -0.10
N ILE A 236 -15.25 -9.13 -0.83
CA ILE A 236 -13.87 -8.89 -1.28
C ILE A 236 -12.94 -8.69 -0.09
N LEU A 237 -13.33 -7.87 0.89
CA LEU A 237 -12.50 -7.62 2.07
C LEU A 237 -12.29 -8.90 2.90
N GLN A 238 -13.33 -9.74 3.01
CA GLN A 238 -13.23 -11.05 3.67
C GLN A 238 -12.33 -12.01 2.88
N ALA A 239 -12.43 -12.01 1.54
CA ALA A 239 -11.61 -12.84 0.67
C ALA A 239 -10.12 -12.51 0.83
N ILE A 240 -9.75 -11.23 0.78
CA ILE A 240 -8.37 -10.79 1.00
C ILE A 240 -7.86 -11.26 2.36
N ASP A 241 -8.63 -11.02 3.43
CA ASP A 241 -8.21 -11.37 4.78
C ASP A 241 -8.01 -12.90 4.95
N THR A 242 -8.94 -13.69 4.41
CA THR A 242 -8.93 -15.15 4.52
C THR A 242 -7.82 -15.77 3.68
N ILE A 243 -7.68 -15.35 2.42
CA ILE A 243 -6.66 -15.90 1.50
C ILE A 243 -5.25 -15.59 1.99
N GLU A 244 -4.99 -14.37 2.49
CA GLU A 244 -3.66 -13.99 2.98
C GLU A 244 -3.31 -14.69 4.31
N GLU A 245 -4.27 -14.86 5.23
CA GLU A 245 -4.06 -15.65 6.46
C GLU A 245 -3.76 -17.11 6.14
N ASP A 246 -4.58 -17.73 5.29
CA ASP A 246 -4.40 -19.12 4.87
C ASP A 246 -3.04 -19.34 4.22
N PHE A 247 -2.60 -18.40 3.38
CA PHE A 247 -1.29 -18.47 2.74
C PHE A 247 -0.16 -18.45 3.77
N TYR A 248 -0.21 -17.52 4.73
CA TYR A 248 0.77 -17.44 5.81
C TYR A 248 0.80 -18.75 6.62
N GLN A 249 -0.37 -19.28 6.98
CA GLN A 249 -0.48 -20.48 7.81
C GLN A 249 0.05 -21.72 7.08
N LYS A 250 -0.29 -21.90 5.79
CA LYS A 250 0.26 -22.97 4.95
C LYS A 250 1.78 -22.87 4.80
N ALA A 251 2.32 -21.66 4.71
CA ALA A 251 3.77 -21.46 4.66
C ALA A 251 4.46 -21.91 5.96
N CYS A 252 3.90 -21.55 7.12
CA CYS A 252 4.41 -22.01 8.43
C CYS A 252 4.32 -23.53 8.60
N GLU A 253 3.22 -24.15 8.15
CA GLU A 253 3.05 -25.61 8.21
C GLU A 253 4.07 -26.34 7.34
N ARG A 254 4.38 -25.81 6.15
CA ARG A 254 5.40 -26.39 5.26
C ARG A 254 6.81 -26.27 5.80
N ASP A 255 7.13 -25.16 6.45
CA ASP A 255 8.46 -24.94 7.05
C ASP A 255 8.67 -25.75 8.34
N SER A 256 7.58 -26.18 8.99
CA SER A 256 7.61 -27.03 10.19
C SER A 256 7.74 -28.53 9.88
N ASN A 257 7.59 -28.94 8.62
CA ASN A 257 7.71 -30.32 8.13
C ASN A 257 9.03 -30.54 7.40
#